data_AF-A0A8S3H0I8-F1
#
_entry.id   AF-A0A8S3H0I8-F1
#
_cell.length_a   1.000
_cell.length_b   1.000
_cell.length_c   1.000
_cell.angle_alpha   90.00
_cell.angle_beta   90.00
_cell.angle_gamma   90.00
#
_symmetry.space_group_name_H-M   'P 1'
#
loop_
_entity.id
_entity.type
_entity.pdbx_description
1 polymer ?
#
loop_
_entity_poly.entity_id
_entity_poly.type
_entity_poly.pdbx_seq_one_letter_code
_entity_poly.pdbx_strand_id
1 'polypeptide(L)' 'MGRILEDILGDQLLKEPLTHANPRYLPSPEDLKYKVIVRSRKTAKTTKPNTIIKLKDDDDDDSIF' A
#
# COMPACT_ATOMS: atom_id res chain seq x y z
N MET A 1 -16.02 0.95 11.99
CA MET A 1 -14.67 0.41 12.26
C MET A 1 -13.58 1.47 12.25
N GLY A 2 -13.49 2.38 11.25
CA GLY A 2 -12.45 3.43 11.24
C GLY A 2 -12.34 4.25 12.54
N ARG A 3 -13.45 4.85 12.99
CA ARG A 3 -13.49 5.64 14.24
C ARG A 3 -13.11 4.84 15.49
N ILE A 4 -13.56 3.58 15.58
CA ILE A 4 -13.27 2.71 16.72
C ILE A 4 -11.76 2.42 16.81
N LEU A 5 -11.08 2.20 15.68
CA LEU A 5 -9.64 2.01 15.67
C LEU A 5 -8.89 3.28 16.08
N GLU A 6 -9.38 4.44 15.66
CA GLU A 6 -8.81 5.74 16.08
C GLU A 6 -8.99 5.97 17.58
N ASP A 7 -10.17 5.68 18.13
CA ASP A 7 -10.49 5.90 19.55
C ASP A 7 -9.70 4.96 20.48
N ILE A 8 -9.50 3.70 20.07
CA ILE A 8 -8.80 2.70 20.89
C ILE A 8 -7.28 2.79 20.74
N LEU A 9 -6.78 2.92 19.51
CA LEU A 9 -5.34 2.87 19.24
C LEU A 9 -4.70 4.25 19.26
N GLY A 10 -5.47 5.32 19.08
CA GLY A 10 -4.99 6.71 19.16
C GLY A 10 -3.72 6.95 18.36
N ASP A 11 -2.65 7.27 19.08
CA ASP A 11 -1.33 7.61 18.52
C ASP A 11 -0.52 6.39 18.07
N GLN A 12 -0.90 5.19 18.50
CA GLN A 12 -0.28 3.94 18.02
C GLN A 12 -0.75 3.61 16.61
N LEU A 13 -1.92 4.10 16.17
CA LEU A 13 -2.41 3.86 14.83
C LEU A 13 -1.61 4.67 13.79
N LEU A 14 -0.97 3.97 12.85
CA LEU A 14 -0.30 4.62 11.74
C LEU A 14 -1.32 5.13 10.71
N LYS A 15 -1.67 6.42 10.82
CA LYS A 15 -2.65 7.09 9.94
C LYS A 15 -2.02 7.74 8.71
N GLU A 16 -0.75 8.13 8.82
CA GLU A 16 -0.01 8.86 7.80
C GLU A 16 1.31 8.15 7.46
N PRO A 17 1.80 8.29 6.22
CA PRO A 17 3.11 7.76 5.85
C PRO A 17 4.22 8.45 6.64
N LEU A 18 5.29 7.73 6.94
CA LEU A 18 6.46 8.27 7.63
C LEU A 18 7.21 9.24 6.71
N THR A 19 7.49 10.46 7.19
CA THR A 19 8.08 11.56 6.39
C THR A 19 9.46 11.26 5.83
N HIS A 20 10.25 10.45 6.56
CA HIS A 20 11.63 10.10 6.20
C HIS A 20 11.72 8.77 5.44
N ALA A 21 10.61 8.03 5.30
CA ALA A 21 10.61 6.75 4.61
C ALA A 21 10.48 6.95 3.10
N ASN A 22 11.34 6.27 2.33
CA ASN A 22 11.25 6.26 0.88
C ASN A 22 9.97 5.51 0.46
N PRO A 23 9.07 6.10 -0.34
CA PRO A 23 7.80 5.47 -0.71
C PRO A 23 7.95 4.19 -1.55
N ARG A 24 9.14 3.95 -2.10
CA ARG A 24 9.43 2.77 -2.92
C ARG A 24 9.82 1.53 -2.09
N TYR A 25 10.12 1.72 -0.81
CA TYR A 25 10.54 0.65 0.10
C TYR A 25 9.66 0.65 1.34
N LEU A 26 9.49 -0.54 1.94
CA LEU A 26 8.84 -0.62 3.24
C LEU A 26 9.79 -0.06 4.31
N PRO A 27 9.27 0.63 5.34
CA PRO A 27 10.07 1.09 6.46
C PRO A 27 10.68 -0.07 7.24
N SER A 28 11.76 0.20 7.99
CA SER A 28 12.36 -0.80 8.85
C SER A 28 11.44 -1.12 10.05
N PRO A 29 11.61 -2.28 10.70
CA PRO A 29 10.84 -2.60 11.91
C PRO A 29 11.03 -1.58 13.04
N GLU A 30 12.21 -0.96 13.13
CA GLU A 30 12.50 0.06 14.14
C GLU A 30 11.71 1.35 13.87
N ASP A 31 11.55 1.74 12.61
CA ASP A 31 10.77 2.93 12.21
C ASP A 31 9.28 2.79 12.56
N LEU A 32 8.80 1.55 12.68
CA LEU A 32 7.41 1.20 13.00
C LEU A 32 7.23 0.76 14.45
N LYS A 33 8.25 0.94 15.31
CA LYS A 33 8.18 0.50 16.70
C LYS A 33 6.99 1.16 17.41
N TYR A 34 6.20 0.35 18.11
CA TYR A 34 4.96 0.76 18.78
C TYR A 34 3.85 1.30 17.86
N LYS A 35 3.92 1.06 16.55
CA LYS A 35 2.87 1.40 15.59
C LYS A 35 2.05 0.18 15.19
N VAL A 36 0.74 0.39 15.05
CA VAL A 36 -0.23 -0.58 14.56
C VAL A 36 -0.63 -0.19 13.14
N ILE A 37 -0.54 -1.15 12.21
CA ILE A 37 -0.85 -0.97 10.79
C ILE A 37 -2.12 -1.76 10.45
N VAL A 38 -3.06 -1.11 9.76
CA VAL A 38 -4.29 -1.75 9.31
C VAL A 38 -4.10 -2.26 7.88
N ARG A 39 -4.09 -3.58 7.71
CA ARG A 39 -4.12 -4.22 6.39
C ARG A 39 -5.58 -4.37 5.93
N SER A 40 -6.03 -3.52 5.02
CA SER A 40 -7.37 -3.58 4.44
C SER A 40 -7.35 -3.23 2.96
N ARG A 41 -8.43 -3.60 2.23
CA ARG A 41 -8.62 -3.17 0.85
C ARG A 41 -8.84 -1.65 0.82
N LYS A 42 -7.98 -0.95 0.08
CA LYS A 42 -8.12 0.49 -0.16
C LYS A 42 -9.01 0.71 -1.37
N THR A 43 -9.93 1.66 -1.28
CA THR A 43 -10.70 2.09 -2.46
C THR A 43 -9.76 2.76 -3.45
N ALA A 44 -9.89 2.45 -4.74
CA ALA A 44 -9.14 3.14 -5.78
C ALA A 44 -9.46 4.64 -5.71
N LYS A 45 -8.46 5.46 -5.45
CA LYS A 45 -8.60 6.91 -5.62
C LYS A 45 -8.72 7.17 -7.12
N THR A 46 -9.73 7.92 -7.57
CA THR A 46 -9.81 8.50 -8.91
C THR A 46 -8.63 9.45 -9.09
N THR A 47 -7.48 8.87 -9.40
CA THR A 47 -6.23 9.57 -9.67
C THR A 47 -6.23 9.82 -11.16
N LYS A 48 -6.21 11.10 -11.58
CA LYS A 48 -6.03 11.46 -12.99
C LYS A 48 -4.81 10.70 -13.56
N PRO A 49 -4.89 10.20 -14.80
CA PRO A 49 -4.00 9.16 -15.27
C PRO A 49 -2.64 9.76 -15.59
N ASN A 50 -1.60 9.30 -14.92
CA ASN A 50 -0.26 9.29 -15.48
C ASN A 50 0.52 8.16 -14.83
N THR A 51 0.53 7.01 -15.50
CA THR A 51 1.71 6.21 -15.86
C THR A 51 1.15 4.88 -16.39
N ILE A 52 1.11 4.73 -17.71
CA ILE A 52 0.85 3.44 -18.34
C ILE A 52 2.05 2.55 -18.03
N ILE A 53 1.91 1.63 -17.09
CA ILE A 53 2.84 0.52 -16.96
C ILE A 53 2.36 -0.51 -17.99
N LYS A 54 3.06 -0.59 -19.14
CA LYS A 54 2.93 -1.71 -20.07
C LYS A 54 3.42 -2.95 -19.34
N LEU A 55 2.48 -3.79 -18.91
CA LEU A 55 2.75 -5.20 -18.66
C LEU A 55 2.90 -5.85 -20.04
N LYS A 56 4.09 -6.41 -20.31
CA LYS A 56 4.27 -7.35 -21.40
C LYS A 56 3.83 -8.70 -20.85
N ASP A 57 2.74 -9.24 -21.39
CA ASP A 57 2.42 -10.65 -21.25
C ASP A 57 3.09 -11.35 -22.44
N ASP A 58 4.20 -12.04 -22.16
CA ASP A 58 4.82 -13.03 -23.04
C ASP A 58 4.06 -14.35 -22.82
N ASP A 59 3.01 -14.61 -23.63
CA ASP A 59 2.37 -15.92 -23.76
C ASP A 59 2.72 -16.49 -25.16
N ASP A 60 3.87 -17.16 -25.23
CA ASP A 60 4.20 -18.13 -26.27
C ASP A 60 3.42 -19.44 -26.00
N ASP A 61 2.26 -19.65 -26.63
CA ASP A 61 1.74 -20.99 -26.94
C ASP A 61 0.60 -20.92 -27.97
N ASP A 62 0.93 -21.04 -29.26
CA ASP A 62 -0.03 -21.51 -30.27
C ASP A 62 0.63 -22.66 -31.04
N SER A 63 0.45 -23.84 -30.46
CA SER A 63 0.46 -25.13 -31.13
C SER A 63 -0.37 -25.08 -32.42
N ILE A 64 0.26 -25.18 -33.59
CA ILE A 64 -0.43 -25.43 -34.87
C ILE A 64 -0.14 -26.88 -35.30
N PHE A 65 -1.22 -27.61 -35.56
CA PHE A 65 -1.31 -29.02 -35.97
C PHE A 65 -0.42 -29.41 -37.15
#